data_AF-A0A0E3X0C5-F1
#
_entry.id   AF-A0A0E3X0C5-F1
#
_cell.length_a   1.000
_cell.length_b   1.000
_cell.length_c   1.000
_cell.angle_alpha   90.00
_cell.angle_beta   90.00
_cell.angle_gamma   90.00
#
_symmetry.space_group_name_H-M   'P 1'
#
loop_
_entity.id
_entity.type
_entity.pdbx_description
1 polymer ?
#
loop_
_entity_poly.entity_id
_entity_poly.type
_entity_poly.pdbx_seq_one_letter_code
_entity_poly.pdbx_strand_id
1 'polypeptide(L)'
;MDKKRKTILTTIAIIAVVAIGFWGVDVEQGYYMVSDITASPNDHLGQKVNTMGVVKNGSLSISPEITTFTLVDAEDETYEIDVEYSADLPANLAEGKSISLTGTMVSETLIDAEQIVMGCPSKYSE
;
A
#
# COMPACT_ATOMS: atom_id res chain seq x y z
N MET A 1 -2.22 39.56 -32.29
CA MET A 1 -1.41 38.39 -31.88
C MET A 1 -1.39 37.41 -33.04
N ASP A 2 -0.23 37.17 -33.65
CA ASP A 2 -0.13 36.38 -34.89
C ASP A 2 -0.52 34.92 -34.68
N LYS A 3 -1.15 34.30 -35.68
CA LYS A 3 -1.59 32.88 -35.64
C LYS A 3 -0.45 31.94 -35.20
N LYS A 4 0.79 32.25 -35.62
CA LYS A 4 2.01 31.53 -35.22
C LYS A 4 2.32 31.67 -33.72
N ARG A 5 2.14 32.85 -33.12
CA ARG A 5 2.36 33.06 -31.67
C ARG A 5 1.33 32.31 -30.83
N LYS A 6 0.08 32.21 -31.29
CA LYS A 6 -0.98 31.46 -30.59
C LYS A 6 -0.69 29.95 -30.59
N THR A 7 -0.26 29.38 -31.73
CA THR A 7 0.11 27.97 -31.82
C THR A 7 1.31 27.62 -30.94
N ILE A 8 2.36 28.47 -30.91
CA ILE A 8 3.54 28.24 -30.08
C ILE A 8 3.17 28.20 -28.58
N LEU A 9 2.35 29.14 -28.11
CA LEU A 9 1.91 29.18 -26.71
C LEU A 9 1.10 27.93 -26.32
N THR A 10 0.21 27.47 -27.20
CA THR A 10 -0.58 26.25 -26.93
C THR A 10 0.29 25.01 -26.87
N THR A 11 1.26 24.84 -27.76
CA THR A 11 2.16 23.69 -27.74
C THR A 11 3.03 23.68 -26.48
N ILE A 12 3.55 24.84 -26.06
CA ILE A 12 4.32 24.97 -24.82
C ILE A 12 3.47 24.60 -23.61
N ALA A 13 2.21 25.04 -23.55
CA ALA A 13 1.31 24.70 -22.45
C ALA A 13 1.04 23.19 -22.36
N ILE A 14 0.87 22.49 -23.49
CA ILE A 14 0.67 21.04 -23.51
C ILE A 14 1.93 20.30 -23.04
N ILE A 15 3.11 20.73 -23.51
CA ILE A 15 4.39 20.14 -23.08
C ILE A 15 4.62 20.37 -21.58
N ALA A 16 4.22 21.52 -21.05
CA ALA A 16 4.31 21.79 -19.62
C ALA A 16 3.40 20.86 -18.80
N VAL A 17 2.16 20.62 -19.23
CA VAL A 17 1.25 19.68 -18.55
C VAL A 17 1.78 18.25 -18.59
N VAL A 18 2.35 17.82 -19.73
CA VAL A 18 2.96 16.49 -19.86
C VAL A 18 4.20 16.35 -18.97
N ALA A 19 5.05 17.39 -18.92
CA ALA A 19 6.23 17.39 -18.06
C ALA A 19 5.88 17.35 -16.56
N ILE A 20 4.81 18.05 -16.16
CA ILE A 20 4.30 18.00 -14.78
C ILE A 20 3.74 16.60 -14.46
N GLY A 21 2.99 16.00 -15.38
CA GLY A 21 2.48 14.63 -15.22
C GLY A 21 3.57 13.56 -15.13
N PHE A 22 4.75 13.82 -15.70
CA PHE A 22 5.87 12.88 -15.73
C PHE A 22 6.79 12.96 -14.50
N TRP A 23 6.65 13.99 -13.65
CA TRP A 23 7.60 14.28 -12.56
C TRP A 23 7.15 13.83 -11.16
N GLY A 24 6.06 13.07 -11.05
CA GLY A 24 5.68 12.47 -9.77
C GLY A 24 4.25 12.75 -9.38
N VAL A 25 3.31 12.46 -10.27
CA VAL A 25 2.02 11.99 -9.76
C VAL A 25 2.30 10.62 -9.16
N ASP A 26 2.33 10.54 -7.82
CA ASP A 26 2.11 9.28 -7.12
C ASP A 26 0.70 8.85 -7.52
N VAL A 27 0.62 8.12 -8.63
CA VAL A 27 -0.56 7.33 -8.99
C VAL A 27 -0.88 6.52 -7.75
N GLU A 28 -2.06 6.73 -7.16
CA GLU A 28 -2.52 5.97 -5.99
C GLU A 28 -2.21 4.50 -6.24
N GLN A 29 -1.21 4.00 -5.51
CA GLN A 29 -0.74 2.64 -5.62
C GLN A 29 -1.93 1.77 -5.22
N GLY A 30 -2.46 1.00 -6.18
CA GLY A 30 -3.55 0.08 -5.92
C GLY A 30 -3.19 -0.89 -4.79
N TYR A 31 -4.18 -1.63 -4.30
CA TYR A 31 -3.91 -2.66 -3.31
C TYR A 31 -3.27 -3.88 -3.98
N TYR A 32 -2.14 -4.32 -3.43
CA TYR A 32 -1.47 -5.55 -3.77
C TYR A 32 -1.93 -6.69 -2.85
N MET A 33 -1.96 -7.91 -3.35
CA MET A 33 -2.14 -9.09 -2.50
C MET A 33 -0.82 -9.41 -1.76
N VAL A 34 -0.88 -10.21 -0.70
CA VAL A 34 0.35 -10.62 0.03
C VAL A 34 1.26 -11.41 -0.90
N SER A 35 0.68 -12.25 -1.76
CA SER A 35 1.40 -12.98 -2.81
C SER A 35 2.14 -12.07 -3.79
N ASP A 36 1.55 -10.95 -4.22
CA ASP A 36 2.20 -10.01 -5.15
C ASP A 36 3.49 -9.42 -4.57
N ILE A 37 3.41 -8.95 -3.32
CA ILE A 37 4.55 -8.31 -2.65
C ILE A 37 5.63 -9.30 -2.22
N THR A 38 5.26 -10.54 -1.88
CA THR A 38 6.20 -11.57 -1.45
C THR A 38 6.80 -12.35 -2.63
N ALA A 39 6.16 -12.34 -3.80
CA ALA A 39 6.72 -12.90 -5.03
C ALA A 39 7.89 -12.05 -5.58
N SER A 40 7.84 -10.73 -5.41
CA SER A 40 8.87 -9.78 -5.87
C SER A 40 9.23 -8.73 -4.81
N PRO A 41 9.76 -9.14 -3.63
CA PRO A 41 9.95 -8.23 -2.49
C PRO A 41 10.94 -7.10 -2.80
N ASN A 42 11.98 -7.40 -3.59
CA ASN A 42 13.00 -6.43 -3.97
C ASN A 42 12.45 -5.22 -4.75
N ASP A 43 11.32 -5.38 -5.44
CA ASP A 43 10.68 -4.29 -6.19
C ASP A 43 9.92 -3.33 -5.26
N HIS A 44 9.67 -3.73 -4.01
CA HIS A 44 8.89 -2.98 -3.03
C HIS A 44 9.71 -2.50 -1.83
N LEU A 45 10.95 -2.98 -1.67
CA LEU A 45 11.84 -2.56 -0.57
C LEU A 45 12.01 -1.04 -0.49
N GLY A 46 11.80 -0.50 0.71
CA GLY A 46 11.89 0.93 1.00
C GLY A 46 10.75 1.77 0.40
N GLN A 47 9.76 1.14 -0.22
CA GLN A 47 8.61 1.83 -0.83
C GLN A 47 7.35 1.65 0.02
N LYS A 48 6.43 2.60 -0.17
CA LYS A 48 5.10 2.53 0.41
C LYS A 48 4.28 1.47 -0.33
N VAL A 49 3.68 0.58 0.42
CA VAL A 49 2.84 -0.51 -0.07
C VAL A 49 1.46 -0.46 0.56
N ASN A 50 0.45 -0.72 -0.26
CA ASN A 50 -0.91 -0.97 0.18
C ASN A 50 -1.17 -2.46 -0.05
N THR A 51 -1.36 -3.23 1.01
CA THR A 51 -1.60 -4.67 0.89
C THR A 51 -2.85 -5.12 1.64
N MET A 52 -3.37 -6.28 1.25
CA MET A 52 -4.55 -6.88 1.85
C MET A 52 -4.32 -8.37 2.07
N GLY A 53 -4.79 -8.86 3.20
CA GLY A 53 -4.69 -10.26 3.56
C GLY A 53 -5.51 -10.59 4.80
N VAL A 54 -5.23 -11.74 5.39
CA VAL A 54 -5.87 -12.24 6.61
C VAL A 54 -4.85 -12.31 7.73
N VAL A 55 -5.21 -11.85 8.93
CA VAL A 55 -4.35 -11.99 10.11
C VAL A 55 -4.24 -13.47 10.47
N LYS A 56 -3.03 -14.03 10.45
CA LYS A 56 -2.78 -15.45 10.74
C LYS A 56 -3.14 -15.79 12.18
N ASN A 57 -3.82 -16.91 12.39
CA ASN A 57 -4.15 -17.39 13.74
C ASN A 57 -2.90 -17.75 14.53
N GLY A 58 -2.85 -17.34 15.80
CA GLY A 58 -1.71 -17.50 16.69
C GLY A 58 -0.54 -16.53 16.44
N SER A 59 -0.68 -15.55 15.55
CA SER A 59 0.40 -14.58 15.24
C SER A 59 0.22 -13.22 15.93
N LEU A 60 -0.98 -12.88 16.39
CA LEU A 60 -1.27 -11.55 16.90
C LEU A 60 -0.69 -11.36 18.31
N SER A 61 0.28 -10.46 18.42
CA SER A 61 0.92 -10.06 19.66
C SER A 61 0.76 -8.56 19.86
N ILE A 62 0.00 -8.18 20.88
CA ILE A 62 -0.26 -6.78 21.22
C ILE A 62 0.60 -6.43 22.43
N SER A 63 1.55 -5.51 22.25
CA SER A 63 2.35 -4.92 23.33
C SER A 63 2.04 -3.43 23.50
N PRO A 64 2.40 -2.81 24.64
CA PRO A 64 2.12 -1.39 24.88
C PRO A 64 2.78 -0.43 23.88
N GLU A 65 3.90 -0.83 23.28
CA GLU A 65 4.68 0.00 22.35
C GLU A 65 4.47 -0.40 20.88
N ILE A 66 4.25 -1.68 20.61
CA ILE A 66 4.19 -2.23 19.26
C ILE A 66 3.26 -3.43 19.21
N THR A 67 2.50 -3.53 18.13
CA THR A 67 1.71 -4.70 17.79
C THR A 67 2.36 -5.40 16.61
N THR A 68 2.51 -6.72 16.72
CA THR A 68 3.11 -7.54 15.66
C THR A 68 2.15 -8.66 15.28
N PHE A 69 2.06 -8.96 14.00
CA PHE A 69 1.29 -10.10 13.50
C PHE A 69 1.77 -10.51 12.11
N THR A 70 1.41 -11.71 11.68
CA THR A 70 1.69 -12.20 10.32
C THR A 70 0.41 -12.07 9.49
N LEU A 71 0.54 -11.48 8.31
CA LEU A 71 -0.52 -11.39 7.32
C LEU A 71 -0.32 -12.48 6.27
N VAL A 72 -1.36 -13.25 5.98
CA VAL A 72 -1.36 -14.26 4.91
C VAL A 72 -2.23 -13.80 3.75
N ASP A 73 -1.93 -14.29 2.55
CA ASP A 73 -2.80 -14.09 1.40
C ASP A 73 -4.17 -14.76 1.64
N ALA A 74 -5.23 -14.15 1.12
CA ALA A 74 -6.58 -14.66 1.25
C ALA A 74 -6.87 -15.85 0.32
N GLU A 75 -6.14 -15.97 -0.79
CA GLU A 75 -6.29 -17.05 -1.77
C GLU A 75 -5.27 -18.19 -1.55
N ASP A 76 -4.07 -17.86 -1.07
CA ASP A 76 -2.99 -18.82 -0.84
C ASP A 76 -2.20 -18.53 0.45
N GLU A 77 -2.57 -19.22 1.53
CA GLU A 77 -1.95 -19.07 2.86
C GLU A 77 -0.45 -19.40 2.90
N THR A 78 0.16 -19.90 1.82
CA THR A 78 1.62 -20.11 1.74
C THR A 78 2.40 -18.81 1.59
N TYR A 79 1.77 -17.75 1.10
CA TYR A 79 2.36 -16.41 1.05
C TYR A 79 2.03 -15.67 2.34
N GLU A 80 3.07 -15.29 3.06
CA GLU A 80 2.97 -14.63 4.34
C GLU A 80 3.99 -13.50 4.49
N ILE A 81 3.63 -12.48 5.25
CA ILE A 81 4.51 -11.35 5.56
C ILE A 81 4.28 -10.88 6.99
N ASP A 82 5.35 -10.53 7.69
CA ASP A 82 5.27 -9.99 9.03
C ASP A 82 4.95 -8.50 8.99
N VAL A 83 4.19 -8.05 9.99
CA VAL A 83 3.73 -6.68 10.12
C VAL A 83 4.03 -6.17 11.52
N GLU A 84 4.63 -5.00 11.58
CA GLU A 84 4.82 -4.20 12.79
C GLU A 84 3.91 -2.97 12.74
N TYR A 85 3.22 -2.65 13.83
CA TYR A 85 2.29 -1.52 13.89
C TYR A 85 2.36 -0.84 15.26
N SER A 86 2.68 0.46 15.26
CA SER A 86 2.91 1.25 16.47
C SER A 86 1.82 2.30 16.76
N ALA A 87 0.82 2.43 15.88
CA ALA A 87 -0.28 3.38 16.05
C ALA A 87 -1.50 2.76 16.76
N ASP A 88 -2.56 3.57 16.94
CA ASP A 88 -3.78 3.12 17.59
C ASP A 88 -4.43 1.96 16.82
N LEU A 89 -4.68 0.86 17.53
CA LEU A 89 -5.28 -0.33 16.94
C LEU A 89 -6.78 -0.14 16.64
N PRO A 90 -7.27 -0.61 15.49
CA PRO A 90 -8.70 -0.74 15.26
C PRO A 90 -9.33 -1.66 16.31
N ALA A 91 -10.44 -1.25 16.91
CA ALA A 91 -11.11 -2.00 18.00
C ALA A 91 -11.53 -3.44 17.60
N ASN A 92 -11.68 -3.70 16.30
CA ASN A 92 -12.12 -4.99 15.77
C ASN A 92 -10.98 -5.83 15.17
N LEU A 93 -9.72 -5.40 15.33
CA LEU A 93 -8.58 -6.21 14.89
C LEU A 93 -8.55 -7.51 15.70
N ALA A 94 -8.51 -8.64 14.98
CA ALA A 94 -8.45 -9.95 15.57
C ALA A 94 -7.87 -10.95 14.56
N GLU A 95 -7.41 -12.08 15.07
CA GLU A 95 -6.96 -13.20 14.24
C GLU A 95 -8.07 -13.72 13.33
N GLY A 96 -7.70 -14.21 12.15
CA GLY A 96 -8.61 -14.70 11.13
C GLY A 96 -9.47 -13.61 10.46
N LYS A 97 -9.21 -12.33 10.73
CA LYS A 97 -9.90 -11.22 10.06
C LYS A 97 -9.12 -10.74 8.84
N SER A 98 -9.86 -10.48 7.77
CA SER A 98 -9.32 -9.79 6.60
C SER A 98 -9.13 -8.32 6.93
N ILE A 99 -7.95 -7.81 6.60
CA ILE A 99 -7.58 -6.41 6.77
C ILE A 99 -6.88 -5.90 5.52
N SER A 100 -6.97 -4.59 5.33
CA SER A 100 -6.12 -3.85 4.41
C SER A 100 -5.17 -3.00 5.23
N LEU A 101 -3.91 -2.95 4.83
CA LEU A 101 -2.91 -2.12 5.50
C LEU A 101 -2.15 -1.26 4.50
N THR A 102 -1.72 -0.12 4.99
CA THR A 102 -0.81 0.79 4.31
C THR A 102 0.43 0.93 5.18
N GLY A 103 1.60 0.72 4.59
CA GLY A 103 2.87 0.76 5.31
C GLY A 103 4.05 0.89 4.37
N THR A 104 5.25 0.79 4.91
CA THR A 104 6.51 0.76 4.17
C THR A 104 7.13 -0.61 4.28
N MET A 105 7.53 -1.21 3.16
CA MET A 105 8.26 -2.49 3.22
C MET A 105 9.70 -2.21 3.66
N VAL A 106 10.04 -2.60 4.89
CA VAL A 106 11.35 -2.35 5.50
C VAL A 106 12.33 -3.50 5.28
N SER A 107 11.82 -4.70 5.00
CA SER A 107 12.62 -5.86 4.58
C SER A 107 11.80 -6.78 3.67
N GLU A 108 12.43 -7.82 3.12
CA GLU A 108 11.74 -8.78 2.21
C GLU A 108 10.57 -9.51 2.90
N THR A 109 10.53 -9.51 4.22
CA THR A 109 9.52 -10.23 5.03
C THR A 109 8.80 -9.35 6.04
N LEU A 110 9.06 -8.03 6.07
CA LEU A 110 8.53 -7.13 7.10
C LEU A 110 8.00 -5.83 6.51
N ILE A 111 6.78 -5.49 6.90
CA ILE A 111 6.17 -4.19 6.67
C ILE A 111 6.06 -3.44 8.00
N ASP A 112 6.55 -2.20 8.01
CA ASP A 112 6.21 -1.22 9.04
C ASP A 112 4.90 -0.54 8.64
N ALA A 113 3.81 -0.91 9.30
CA ALA A 113 2.46 -0.45 8.99
C ALA A 113 2.18 0.91 9.64
N GLU A 114 1.64 1.81 8.84
CA GLU A 114 1.23 3.16 9.26
C GLU A 114 -0.28 3.22 9.51
N GLN A 115 -1.05 2.42 8.78
CA GLN A 115 -2.51 2.42 8.85
C GLN A 115 -3.07 1.02 8.62
N ILE A 116 -4.04 0.63 9.45
CA ILE A 116 -4.81 -0.61 9.29
C ILE A 116 -6.29 -0.26 9.12
N VAL A 117 -6.92 -0.83 8.10
CA VAL A 117 -8.35 -0.74 7.82
C VAL A 117 -8.94 -2.15 7.84
N MET A 118 -10.04 -2.31 8.57
CA MET A 118 -10.72 -3.61 8.65
C MET A 118 -11.47 -3.90 7.34
N GLY A 119 -11.31 -5.11 6.80
CA GLY A 119 -11.99 -5.57 5.59
C GLY A 119 -11.30 -5.16 4.28
N CYS A 120 -11.94 -5.49 3.14
CA CYS A 120 -11.42 -5.21 1.80
C CYS A 120 -11.70 -3.76 1.38
N PRO A 121 -10.77 -3.09 0.68
CA PRO A 121 -10.91 -1.68 0.32
C PRO A 121 -11.96 -1.45 -0.77
N SER A 122 -12.30 -2.49 -1.56
CA SER A 122 -13.36 -2.46 -2.57
C SER A 122 -14.74 -2.11 -2.02
N LYS A 123 -14.91 -2.17 -0.69
CA LYS A 123 -16.13 -1.73 0.01
C LYS A 123 -16.14 -0.24 0.37
N TYR A 124 -15.02 0.47 0.22
CA TYR A 124 -14.82 1.85 0.65
C TYR A 124 -14.44 2.81 -0.49
N SER A 125 -14.24 2.29 -1.70
CA SER A 125 -14.10 3.07 -2.92
C SER A 125 -15.48 3.50 -3.43
N GLU A 126 -16.05 4.54 -2.84
CA GLU A 126 -17.21 5.27 -3.38
C GLU A 126 -16.93 6.78 -3.43
#